data_AF-A0A6V7I6R7-F1
#
_entry.id   AF-A0A6V7I6R7-F1
#
_cell.length_a   1.000
_cell.length_b   1.000
_cell.length_c   1.000
_cell.angle_alpha   90.00
_cell.angle_beta   90.00
_cell.angle_gamma   90.00
#
_symmetry.space_group_name_H-M   'P 1'
#
loop_
_entity.id
_entity.type
_entity.pdbx_description
1 polymer ?
#
loop_
_entity_poly.entity_id
_entity_poly.type
_entity_poly.pdbx_seq_one_letter_code
_entity_poly.pdbx_strand_id
1 'polypeptide(L)'
;GNLPVKFVLKNFHTSVAENTPPNSLILTAGVNKIDPKLRYWLDGMSDEIEKFTITNSGELILKEPLDYEKKILYSFLVYVSDGIH
;
A
#
# COMPACT_ATOMS: atom_id res chain seq x y z
N GLY A 1 -3.85 28.30 -0.52
CA GLY A 1 -3.59 27.41 -1.66
C GLY A 1 -3.76 25.98 -1.18
N ASN A 2 -4.35 25.10 -2.00
CA ASN A 2 -4.43 23.67 -1.65
C ASN A 2 -3.01 23.10 -1.59
N LEU A 3 -2.64 22.48 -0.47
CA LEU A 3 -1.32 21.83 -0.33
C LEU A 3 -1.34 20.52 -1.13
N PRO A 4 -0.41 20.28 -2.07
CA PRO A 4 -0.34 19.02 -2.78
C PRO A 4 -0.18 17.85 -1.80
N VAL A 5 -0.89 16.75 -2.08
CA VAL A 5 -0.74 15.52 -1.31
C VAL A 5 0.65 14.93 -1.55
N LYS A 6 1.31 14.51 -0.48
CA LYS A 6 2.63 13.89 -0.54
C LYS A 6 2.77 12.86 0.57
N PHE A 7 3.38 11.71 0.25
CA PHE A 7 3.80 10.76 1.26
C PHE A 7 4.81 11.36 2.22
N VAL A 8 4.68 11.02 3.50
CA VAL A 8 5.64 11.42 4.55
C VAL A 8 6.99 10.73 4.31
N LEU A 9 6.96 9.46 3.90
CA LEU A 9 8.12 8.68 3.53
C LEU A 9 8.21 8.54 2.01
N LYS A 10 9.43 8.53 1.47
CA LYS A 10 9.65 8.26 0.04
C LYS A 10 9.58 6.76 -0.28
N ASN A 11 10.06 5.92 0.63
CA ASN A 11 10.11 4.47 0.48
C ASN A 11 9.55 3.80 1.74
N PHE A 12 8.74 2.77 1.54
CA PHE A 12 8.20 1.93 2.60
C PHE A 12 8.82 0.54 2.50
N HIS A 13 9.31 0.01 3.62
CA HIS A 13 9.85 -1.35 3.70
C HIS A 13 9.36 -2.00 4.98
N THR A 14 8.95 -3.26 4.88
CA THR A 14 8.54 -4.07 6.02
C THR A 14 8.78 -5.56 5.73
N SER A 15 8.82 -6.37 6.78
CA SER A 15 8.87 -7.82 6.69
C SER A 15 7.57 -8.40 7.24
N VAL A 16 7.02 -9.37 6.52
CA VAL A 16 5.75 -10.02 6.87
C VAL A 16 6.02 -11.51 7.01
N ALA A 17 5.61 -12.12 8.11
CA ALA A 17 5.75 -13.56 8.30
C ALA A 17 4.77 -14.28 7.36
N GLU A 18 5.18 -15.40 6.75
CA GLU A 18 4.34 -16.09 5.76
C GLU A 18 3.01 -16.60 6.35
N ASN A 19 3.02 -16.92 7.64
CA ASN A 19 1.85 -17.34 8.41
C ASN A 19 0.92 -16.19 8.83
N THR A 20 1.19 -14.96 8.37
CA THR A 20 0.31 -13.82 8.59
C THR A 20 -1.05 -14.10 7.93
N PRO A 21 -2.15 -14.03 8.67
CA PRO A 21 -3.46 -14.36 8.11
C PRO A 21 -3.91 -13.29 7.10
N PRO A 22 -4.68 -13.66 6.07
CA PRO A 22 -5.39 -12.69 5.24
C PRO A 22 -6.23 -11.71 6.06
N ASN A 23 -6.45 -10.53 5.50
CA ASN A 23 -7.03 -9.33 6.12
C ASN A 23 -6.16 -8.65 7.20
N SER A 24 -4.90 -9.05 7.35
CA SER A 24 -3.96 -8.35 8.22
C SER A 24 -3.52 -7.01 7.63
N LEU A 25 -3.50 -5.98 8.47
CA LEU A 25 -2.86 -4.71 8.16
C LEU A 25 -1.33 -4.90 8.14
N ILE A 26 -0.71 -4.59 7.00
CA ILE A 26 0.74 -4.69 6.80
C ILE A 26 1.43 -3.37 7.17
N LEU A 27 0.92 -2.25 6.65
CA LEU A 27 1.40 -0.91 6.95
C LEU A 27 0.37 0.14 6.56
N THR A 28 0.60 1.38 6.99
CA THR A 28 -0.18 2.54 6.56
C THR A 28 0.72 3.54 5.82
N ALA A 29 0.37 3.85 4.57
CA ALA A 29 1.08 4.79 3.71
C ALA A 29 0.71 6.24 4.09
N GLY A 30 1.37 6.77 5.13
CA GLY A 30 1.09 8.10 5.66
C GLY A 30 1.39 9.23 4.69
N VAL A 31 0.51 10.25 4.68
CA VAL A 31 0.62 11.47 3.86
C VAL A 31 0.62 12.73 4.73
N ASN A 32 1.01 13.86 4.14
CA ASN A 32 1.11 15.17 4.80
C ASN A 32 -0.23 15.84 5.15
N LYS A 33 -1.38 15.24 4.84
CA LYS A 33 -2.71 15.78 5.13
C LYS A 33 -3.77 14.69 5.29
N ILE A 34 -4.80 14.98 6.07
CA ILE A 34 -5.99 14.14 6.17
C ILE A 34 -7.05 14.74 5.25
N ASP A 35 -7.50 13.97 4.26
CA ASP A 35 -8.55 14.40 3.34
C ASP A 35 -9.39 13.17 2.93
N PRO A 36 -10.73 13.18 3.15
CA PRO A 36 -11.59 12.06 2.79
C PRO A 36 -11.72 11.82 1.28
N LYS A 37 -11.26 12.76 0.44
CA LYS A 37 -11.25 12.64 -1.02
C LYS A 37 -10.03 11.88 -1.55
N LEU A 38 -9.06 11.56 -0.70
CA LEU A 38 -7.87 10.84 -1.13
C LEU A 38 -8.24 9.48 -1.72
N ARG A 39 -7.61 9.18 -2.86
CA ARG A 39 -7.69 7.90 -3.55
C ARG A 39 -6.31 7.30 -3.63
N TYR A 40 -6.22 6.04 -3.21
CA TYR A 40 -4.98 5.26 -3.25
C TYR A 40 -5.12 4.12 -4.23
N TRP A 41 -4.03 3.76 -4.90
CA TRP A 41 -3.97 2.58 -5.73
C TRP A 41 -2.56 2.00 -5.76
N LEU A 42 -2.49 0.70 -6.06
CA LEU A 42 -1.24 -0.01 -6.27
C LEU A 42 -0.93 -0.05 -7.77
N ASP A 43 0.35 0.01 -8.09
CA ASP A 43 0.85 -0.14 -9.45
C ASP A 43 2.13 -0.99 -9.42
N GLY A 44 2.21 -1.98 -10.30
CA GLY A 44 3.25 -3.01 -10.29
C GLY A 44 2.82 -4.21 -11.11
N MET A 45 3.67 -5.23 -11.17
CA MET A 45 3.32 -6.46 -11.87
C MET A 45 2.20 -7.21 -11.12
N SER A 46 1.34 -7.92 -11.85
CA SER A 46 0.18 -8.60 -11.25
C SER A 46 0.58 -9.55 -10.11
N ASP A 47 1.66 -10.31 -10.28
CA ASP A 47 2.20 -11.24 -9.28
C ASP A 47 2.91 -10.55 -8.11
N GLU A 48 3.09 -9.22 -8.16
CA GLU A 48 3.60 -8.40 -7.06
C GLU A 48 2.47 -7.78 -6.23
N ILE A 49 1.35 -7.41 -6.86
CA ILE A 49 0.26 -6.67 -6.21
C ILE A 49 -0.96 -7.53 -5.87
N GLU A 50 -1.17 -8.69 -6.52
CA GLU A 50 -2.39 -9.50 -6.36
C GLU A 50 -2.65 -9.94 -4.91
N LYS A 51 -1.59 -10.09 -4.12
CA LYS A 51 -1.63 -10.49 -2.71
C LYS A 51 -2.06 -9.36 -1.79
N PHE A 52 -2.15 -8.14 -2.29
CA PHE A 52 -2.38 -6.95 -1.48
C PHE A 52 -3.57 -6.14 -1.99
N THR A 53 -4.14 -5.35 -1.11
CA THR A 53 -5.08 -4.27 -1.44
C THR A 53 -4.74 -3.05 -0.62
N ILE A 54 -5.15 -1.86 -1.08
CA ILE A 54 -4.97 -0.61 -0.34
C ILE A 54 -6.29 0.12 -0.18
N THR A 55 -6.56 0.58 1.04
CA THR A 55 -7.77 1.35 1.35
C THR A 55 -7.61 2.82 0.96
N ASN A 56 -8.71 3.58 0.94
CA ASN A 56 -8.67 5.04 0.76
C ASN A 56 -8.03 5.79 1.95
N SER A 57 -7.76 5.11 3.07
CA SER A 57 -6.98 5.60 4.20
C SER A 57 -5.47 5.31 4.05
N GLY A 58 -5.06 4.66 2.96
CA GLY A 58 -3.67 4.27 2.72
C GLY A 58 -3.24 3.02 3.51
N GLU A 59 -4.18 2.21 3.99
CA GLU A 59 -3.87 0.97 4.70
C GLU A 59 -3.62 -0.15 3.71
N LEU A 60 -2.40 -0.70 3.71
CA LEU A 60 -2.02 -1.84 2.90
C LEU A 60 -2.41 -3.12 3.64
N ILE A 61 -3.28 -3.93 3.04
CA ILE A 61 -3.85 -5.13 3.64
C ILE A 61 -3.44 -6.35 2.82
N LEU A 62 -3.05 -7.42 3.52
CA LEU A 62 -2.80 -8.74 2.91
C LEU A 62 -4.14 -9.40 2.55
N LYS A 63 -4.34 -9.73 1.27
CA LYS A 63 -5.57 -10.35 0.74
C LYS A 63 -5.49 -11.87 0.68
N GLU A 64 -4.31 -12.42 0.44
CA GLU A 64 -4.06 -13.85 0.23
C GLU A 64 -2.84 -14.30 1.04
N PRO A 65 -2.75 -15.58 1.42
CA PRO A 65 -1.57 -16.12 2.10
C PRO A 65 -0.29 -15.91 1.29
N LEU A 66 0.81 -15.73 2.01
CA LEU A 66 2.16 -15.71 1.46
C LEU A 66 2.75 -17.13 1.45
N ASP A 67 3.80 -17.32 0.67
CA ASP A 67 4.53 -18.58 0.50
C ASP A 67 6.01 -18.23 0.30
N TYR A 68 6.82 -18.41 1.34
CA TYR A 68 8.21 -17.96 1.34
C TYR A 68 9.07 -18.77 0.37
N GLU A 69 8.79 -20.07 0.22
CA GLU A 69 9.47 -20.94 -0.74
C GLU A 69 9.21 -20.52 -2.19
N LYS A 70 8.02 -19.94 -2.47
CA LYS A 70 7.66 -19.47 -3.81
C LYS A 70 8.14 -18.05 -4.12
N LYS A 71 7.98 -17.10 -3.19
CA LYS A 71 8.34 -15.68 -3.42
C LYS A 71 8.65 -14.95 -2.12
N ILE A 72 9.86 -14.41 -2.04
CA ILE A 72 10.39 -13.75 -0.83
C ILE A 72 10.33 -12.21 -0.88
N LEU A 73 10.05 -11.63 -2.04
CA LEU A 73 10.06 -10.18 -2.24
C LEU A 73 8.88 -9.74 -3.11
N TYR A 74 8.18 -8.72 -2.62
CA TYR A 74 7.13 -8.02 -3.34
C TYR A 74 7.51 -6.54 -3.40
N SER A 75 7.65 -6.00 -4.61
CA SER A 75 8.03 -4.61 -4.85
C SER A 75 6.99 -3.98 -5.76
N PHE A 76 6.38 -2.88 -5.34
CA PHE A 76 5.38 -2.18 -6.13
C PHE A 76 5.28 -0.73 -5.66
N LEU A 77 4.61 0.09 -6.46
CA LEU A 77 4.37 1.49 -6.17
C LEU A 77 3.00 1.68 -5.53
N VAL A 78 2.94 2.66 -4.64
CA VAL A 78 1.69 3.19 -4.08
C VAL A 78 1.54 4.61 -4.57
N TYR A 79 0.38 4.91 -5.13
CA TYR A 79 0.02 6.26 -5.55
C TYR A 79 -1.11 6.82 -4.69
N VAL A 80 -1.15 8.15 -4.60
CA VAL A 80 -2.21 8.88 -3.92
C VAL A 80 -2.58 10.12 -4.74
N SER A 81 -3.88 10.42 -4.82
CA SER A 81 -4.41 11.63 -5.44
C SER A 81 -5.54 12.21 -4.60
N ASP A 82 -5.62 13.54 -4.52
CA ASP A 82 -6.76 14.28 -3.94
C ASP A 82 -7.81 14.68 -5.00
N GLY A 83 -7.64 14.21 -6.24
CA GLY A 83 -8.57 14.46 -7.35
C GLY A 83 -8.46 15.87 -7.95
N ILE A 84 -7.45 16.65 -7.57
CA ILE A 84 -7.21 18.00 -8.10
C ILE A 84 -5.92 17.98 -8.91
N HIS A 85 -6.02 18.37 -10.19
CA HIS A 85 -4.90 18.59 -11.09
C HIS A 85 -4.32 19.99 -10.93
#